data_AF-A0A6C0GVA8-F1
#
_entry.id   AF-A0A6C0GVA8-F1
#
_cell.length_a   1.000
_cell.length_b   1.000
_cell.length_c   1.000
_cell.angle_alpha   90.00
_cell.angle_beta   90.00
_cell.angle_gamma   90.00
#
_symmetry.space_group_name_H-M   'P 1'
#
loop_
_entity.id
_entity.type
_entity.pdbx_description
1 polymer ?
#
loop_
_entity_poly.entity_id
_entity_poly.type
_entity_poly.pdbx_seq_one_letter_code
_entity_poly.pdbx_strand_id
1 'polypeptide(L)'
;MFKTILYIFLYALFNVSGAAIIKFNLKGKSLNTVNEWISLINIPFIAAFALILISALALFKALSLNNFSLIIPIATGINFILTICVGYYLFHDKLSLLSFVGFALIISGIIVLSLNN
;
A
#
# COMPACT_ATOMS: atom_id res chain seq x y z
N MET A 1 6.15 14.27 15.35
CA MET A 1 5.41 13.01 15.11
C MET A 1 4.12 13.19 14.30
N PHE A 2 3.19 14.09 14.66
CA PHE A 2 1.92 14.23 13.93
C PHE A 2 2.08 14.45 12.41
N LYS A 3 2.94 15.39 11.99
CA LYS A 3 3.23 15.64 10.57
C LYS A 3 3.77 14.40 9.85
N THR A 4 4.65 13.66 10.51
CA THR A 4 5.22 12.41 10.00
C THR A 4 4.15 11.35 9.76
N ILE A 5 3.26 11.14 10.73
CA ILE A 5 2.17 10.17 10.63
C ILE A 5 1.21 10.58 9.50
N LEU A 6 0.92 11.86 9.35
CA LEU A 6 0.09 12.37 8.24
C LEU A 6 0.71 12.04 6.88
N TYR A 7 2.01 12.27 6.69
CA TYR A 7 2.69 11.92 5.43
C TYR A 7 2.73 10.40 5.18
N ILE A 8 2.92 9.60 6.22
CA ILE A 8 2.84 8.14 6.12
C ILE A 8 1.43 7.70 5.69
N PHE A 9 0.40 8.29 6.29
CA PHE A 9 -0.98 7.99 5.95
C PHE A 9 -1.30 8.37 4.50
N LEU A 10 -0.86 9.55 4.03
CA LEU A 10 -1.00 9.97 2.64
C LEU A 10 -0.26 9.05 1.67
N TYR A 11 0.97 8.64 2.02
CA TYR A 11 1.70 7.62 1.28
C TYR A 11 0.86 6.35 1.14
N ALA A 12 0.41 5.79 2.26
CA ALA A 12 -0.34 4.53 2.27
C ALA A 12 -1.66 4.65 1.48
N LEU A 13 -2.39 5.75 1.66
CA LEU A 13 -3.65 5.99 0.97
C LEU A 13 -3.48 6.03 -0.56
N PHE A 14 -2.52 6.79 -1.06
CA PHE A 14 -2.27 6.91 -2.50
C PHE A 14 -1.64 5.65 -3.08
N ASN A 15 -0.75 5.00 -2.33
CA ASN A 15 -0.11 3.75 -2.76
C ASN A 15 -1.15 2.63 -2.95
N VAL A 16 -1.99 2.40 -1.94
CA VAL A 16 -3.06 1.39 -2.00
C VAL A 16 -4.10 1.74 -3.06
N SER A 17 -4.47 3.01 -3.19
CA SER A 17 -5.43 3.45 -4.22
C SER A 17 -4.89 3.17 -5.63
N GLY A 18 -3.60 3.47 -5.89
CA GLY A 18 -2.96 3.17 -7.17
C GLY A 18 -2.94 1.67 -7.45
N ALA A 19 -2.55 0.86 -6.45
CA ALA A 19 -2.58 -0.60 -6.57
C ALA A 19 -3.99 -1.15 -6.84
N ALA A 20 -5.03 -0.58 -6.21
CA ALA A 20 -6.42 -0.97 -6.43
C ALA A 20 -6.88 -0.64 -7.86
N ILE A 21 -6.54 0.54 -8.39
CA ILE A 21 -6.86 0.90 -9.77
C ILE A 21 -6.18 -0.06 -10.75
N ILE A 22 -4.91 -0.41 -10.52
CA ILE A 22 -4.20 -1.41 -11.34
C ILE A 22 -4.93 -2.75 -11.28
N LYS A 23 -5.25 -3.24 -10.08
CA LYS A 23 -5.96 -4.52 -9.88
C LYS A 23 -7.31 -4.54 -10.61
N PHE A 24 -8.05 -3.44 -10.58
CA PHE A 24 -9.31 -3.32 -11.33
C PHE A 24 -9.11 -3.39 -12.85
N ASN A 25 -8.09 -2.73 -13.38
CA ASN A 25 -7.78 -2.77 -14.81
C ASN A 25 -7.29 -4.14 -15.27
N LEU A 26 -6.77 -4.95 -14.35
CA LEU A 26 -6.35 -6.33 -14.58
C LEU A 26 -7.47 -7.36 -14.43
N LYS A 27 -8.66 -6.97 -13.98
CA LYS A 27 -9.75 -7.92 -13.72
C LYS A 27 -10.16 -8.62 -15.02
N GLY A 28 -10.00 -9.95 -15.05
CA GLY A 28 -10.34 -10.77 -16.23
C GLY A 28 -9.29 -10.78 -17.33
N LYS A 29 -8.12 -10.15 -17.14
CA LYS A 29 -6.99 -10.20 -18.08
C LYS A 29 -5.88 -11.09 -17.53
N SER A 30 -5.37 -11.99 -18.36
CA SER A 30 -4.07 -12.64 -18.15
C SER A 30 -2.97 -11.85 -18.84
N LEU A 31 -1.75 -11.87 -18.29
CA LEU A 31 -0.58 -11.19 -18.87
C LEU A 31 0.43 -12.23 -19.37
N ASN A 32 0.02 -13.02 -20.34
CA ASN A 32 0.82 -14.12 -20.89
C ASN A 32 1.63 -13.70 -22.12
N THR A 33 1.20 -12.65 -22.83
CA THR A 33 1.83 -12.18 -24.07
C THR A 33 2.21 -10.70 -23.98
N VAL A 34 3.26 -10.30 -24.72
CA VAL A 34 3.77 -8.91 -24.73
C VAL A 34 2.69 -7.90 -25.14
N ASN A 35 1.78 -8.28 -26.03
CA ASN A 35 0.67 -7.41 -26.44
C ASN A 35 -0.32 -7.12 -25.30
N GLU A 36 -0.55 -8.09 -24.41
CA GLU A 36 -1.39 -7.88 -23.23
C GLU A 36 -0.76 -6.88 -22.26
N TRP A 37 0.56 -6.91 -22.10
CA TRP A 37 1.30 -5.92 -21.31
C TRP A 37 1.19 -4.50 -21.89
N ILE A 38 1.32 -4.35 -23.20
CA ILE A 38 1.17 -3.04 -23.87
C ILE A 38 -0.28 -2.54 -23.77
N SER A 39 -1.27 -3.45 -23.80
CA SER A 39 -2.69 -3.10 -23.64
C SER A 39 -3.04 -2.50 -22.27
N LEU A 40 -2.15 -2.61 -21.28
CA LEU A 40 -2.31 -2.00 -19.97
C LEU A 40 -2.01 -0.50 -19.99
N ILE A 41 -1.32 0.03 -21.01
CA ILE A 41 -1.01 1.44 -21.13
C ILE A 41 -2.29 2.21 -21.52
N ASN A 42 -3.15 2.41 -20.54
CA ASN A 42 -4.38 3.17 -20.63
C ASN A 42 -4.36 4.33 -19.61
N ILE A 43 -5.29 5.28 -19.77
CA ILE A 43 -5.37 6.46 -18.88
C ILE A 43 -5.47 6.07 -17.39
N PRO A 44 -6.33 5.11 -16.99
CA PRO A 44 -6.40 4.66 -15.60
C PRO A 44 -5.09 4.10 -15.05
N PHE A 45 -4.34 3.32 -15.84
CA PHE A 45 -3.07 2.75 -15.43
C PHE A 45 -1.99 3.82 -15.28
N ILE A 46 -1.93 4.77 -16.21
CA ILE A 46 -1.02 5.92 -16.12
C ILE A 46 -1.34 6.76 -14.88
N ALA A 47 -2.63 7.02 -14.62
CA ALA A 47 -3.07 7.74 -13.43
C ALA A 47 -2.72 6.99 -12.14
N ALA A 48 -2.89 5.66 -12.12
CA ALA A 48 -2.50 4.83 -10.98
C ALA A 48 -0.98 4.89 -10.72
N PHE A 49 -0.18 4.85 -11.78
CA PHE A 49 1.27 4.97 -11.67
C PHE A 49 1.68 6.35 -11.16
N ALA A 50 1.07 7.41 -11.68
CA ALA A 50 1.28 8.77 -11.18
C ALA A 50 0.90 8.89 -9.70
N LEU A 51 -0.19 8.26 -9.27
CA LEU A 51 -0.63 8.26 -7.87
C LEU A 51 0.38 7.53 -6.96
N ILE A 52 0.95 6.42 -7.42
CA ILE A 52 2.02 5.71 -6.72
C ILE A 52 3.28 6.59 -6.62
N LEU A 53 3.65 7.30 -7.68
CA LEU A 53 4.77 8.24 -7.64
C LEU A 53 4.53 9.38 -6.64
N ILE A 54 3.33 9.96 -6.61
CA ILE A 54 2.94 10.97 -5.62
C ILE A 54 3.01 10.38 -4.20
N SER A 55 2.60 9.12 -4.02
CA SER A 55 2.72 8.42 -2.73
C SER A 55 4.17 8.33 -2.26
N ALA A 56 5.11 8.06 -3.17
CA ALA A 56 6.53 7.96 -2.86
C ALA A 56 7.10 9.31 -2.38
N LEU A 57 6.66 10.43 -2.97
CA LEU A 57 7.05 11.77 -2.50
C LEU A 57 6.60 12.04 -1.06
N ALA A 58 5.40 11.59 -0.69
CA ALA A 58 4.93 11.68 0.71
C ALA A 58 5.81 10.83 1.65
N LEU A 59 6.21 9.63 1.22
CA LEU A 59 7.12 8.78 2.00
C LEU A 59 8.51 9.42 2.16
N PHE A 60 9.08 10.00 1.10
CA PHE A 60 10.34 10.73 1.18
C PHE A 60 10.26 11.90 2.17
N LYS A 61 9.12 12.61 2.17
CA LYS A 61 8.88 13.65 3.16
C LYS A 61 8.86 13.08 4.58
N ALA A 62 8.18 11.96 4.82
CA ALA A 62 8.17 11.29 6.13
C ALA A 62 9.58 10.84 6.57
N LEU A 63 10.36 10.27 5.65
CA LEU A 63 11.74 9.83 5.89
C LEU A 63 12.68 10.99 6.22
N SER A 64 12.48 12.17 5.62
CA SER A 64 13.28 13.36 5.97
C SER A 64 13.03 13.90 7.37
N LEU A 65 11.93 13.49 8.02
CA LEU A 65 11.50 14.04 9.32
C LEU A 65 11.87 13.17 10.52
N ASN A 66 12.19 11.88 10.31
CA ASN A 66 12.47 10.96 11.40
C ASN A 66 13.31 9.76 10.94
N ASN A 67 13.76 8.94 11.89
CA ASN A 67 14.63 7.81 11.63
C ASN A 67 13.99 6.74 10.74
N PHE A 68 14.77 6.22 9.79
CA PHE A 68 14.37 5.16 8.87
C PHE A 68 13.77 3.94 9.60
N SER A 69 14.41 3.50 10.68
CA SER A 69 14.01 2.35 11.50
C SER A 69 12.64 2.49 12.18
N LEU A 70 12.09 3.70 12.24
CA LEU A 70 10.76 3.97 12.76
C LEU A 70 9.76 4.20 11.60
N ILE A 71 10.14 4.97 10.59
CA ILE A 71 9.24 5.33 9.48
C ILE A 71 8.83 4.12 8.67
N ILE A 72 9.78 3.27 8.28
CA ILE A 72 9.52 2.17 7.36
C ILE A 72 8.58 1.12 7.97
N PRO A 73 8.77 0.65 9.23
CA PRO A 73 7.83 -0.28 9.85
C PRO A 73 6.42 0.31 9.97
N ILE A 74 6.29 1.57 10.43
CA ILE A 74 4.99 2.23 10.59
C ILE A 74 4.29 2.38 9.23
N ALA A 75 5.03 2.83 8.21
CA ALA A 75 4.51 2.98 6.85
C ALA A 75 4.04 1.65 6.27
N THR A 76 4.82 0.59 6.48
CA THR A 76 4.45 -0.77 6.06
C THR A 76 3.17 -1.21 6.76
N GLY A 77 3.04 -0.98 8.07
CA GLY A 77 1.86 -1.36 8.85
C GLY A 77 0.59 -0.64 8.39
N ILE A 78 0.65 0.69 8.22
CA ILE A 78 -0.50 1.47 7.75
C ILE A 78 -0.88 1.08 6.31
N ASN A 79 0.11 0.94 5.43
CA ASN A 79 -0.11 0.50 4.04
C ASN A 79 -0.76 -0.88 3.98
N PHE A 80 -0.30 -1.80 4.83
CA PHE A 80 -0.84 -3.15 4.92
C PHE A 80 -2.29 -3.17 5.42
N ILE A 81 -2.60 -2.43 6.49
CA ILE A 81 -3.98 -2.30 7.00
C ILE A 81 -4.90 -1.75 5.92
N LEU A 82 -4.51 -0.65 5.25
CA LEU A 82 -5.30 -0.09 4.16
C LEU A 82 -5.47 -1.07 2.99
N THR A 83 -4.42 -1.83 2.65
CA THR A 83 -4.49 -2.85 1.60
C THR A 83 -5.52 -3.92 1.92
N ILE A 84 -5.57 -4.39 3.18
CA ILE A 84 -6.56 -5.37 3.62
C ILE A 84 -7.96 -4.78 3.59
N CYS A 85 -8.13 -3.54 4.09
CA CYS A 85 -9.43 -2.86 4.04
C CYS A 85 -9.93 -2.76 2.60
N VAL A 86 -9.07 -2.35 1.68
CA VAL A 86 -9.42 -2.25 0.26
C VAL A 86 -9.68 -3.63 -0.35
N GLY A 87 -8.86 -4.64 -0.07
CA GLY A 87 -9.10 -6.04 -0.50
C GLY A 87 -10.47 -6.56 -0.05
N TYR A 88 -10.79 -6.38 1.22
CA TYR A 88 -12.03 -6.86 1.82
C TYR A 88 -13.26 -6.10 1.33
N TYR A 89 -13.26 -4.77 1.33
CA TYR A 89 -14.44 -3.97 0.98
C TYR A 89 -14.62 -3.78 -0.52
N LEU A 90 -13.52 -3.61 -1.27
CA LEU A 90 -13.57 -3.29 -2.70
C LEU A 90 -13.58 -4.55 -3.56
N PHE A 91 -12.70 -5.50 -3.24
CA PHE A 91 -12.53 -6.73 -4.03
C PHE A 91 -13.30 -7.92 -3.46
N HIS A 92 -13.90 -7.78 -2.27
CA HIS A 92 -14.64 -8.85 -1.58
C HIS A 92 -13.78 -10.10 -1.39
N ASP A 93 -12.49 -9.91 -1.15
CA ASP A 93 -11.55 -11.00 -0.92
C ASP A 93 -11.96 -11.76 0.34
N LYS A 94 -12.10 -13.09 0.22
CA LYS A 94 -12.46 -13.96 1.35
C LYS A 94 -11.26 -14.09 2.28
N LEU A 95 -11.28 -13.32 3.37
CA LEU A 95 -10.28 -13.42 4.43
C LEU A 95 -10.64 -14.56 5.38
N SER A 96 -9.71 -15.50 5.55
CA SER A 96 -9.87 -16.59 6.51
C SER A 96 -9.59 -16.09 7.94
N LEU A 97 -10.09 -16.81 8.94
CA LEU A 97 -9.79 -16.55 10.35
C LEU A 97 -8.27 -16.63 10.63
N LEU A 98 -7.54 -17.48 9.90
CA LEU A 98 -6.08 -17.58 9.95
C LEU A 98 -5.38 -16.33 9.41
N SER A 99 -5.97 -15.67 8.40
CA SER A 99 -5.47 -14.40 7.85
C SER A 99 -5.48 -13.31 8.91
N PHE A 100 -6.51 -13.25 9.75
CA PHE A 100 -6.57 -12.32 10.89
C PHE A 100 -5.48 -12.56 11.93
N VAL A 101 -5.15 -13.82 12.22
CA VAL A 101 -4.02 -14.16 13.12
C VAL A 101 -2.70 -13.67 12.52
N GLY A 102 -2.49 -13.89 11.21
CA GLY A 102 -1.32 -13.36 10.50
C GLY A 102 -1.23 -11.83 10.57
N PHE A 103 -2.35 -11.13 10.41
CA PHE A 103 -2.41 -9.67 10.54
C PHE A 103 -2.04 -9.19 11.94
N ALA A 104 -2.56 -9.86 12.97
CA ALA A 104 -2.22 -9.54 14.36
C ALA A 104 -0.71 -9.70 14.62
N LEU A 105 -0.10 -10.77 14.10
CA LEU A 105 1.35 -11.01 14.22
C LEU A 105 2.18 -9.91 13.52
N ILE A 106 1.83 -9.54 12.28
CA ILE A 106 2.54 -8.47 11.55
C ILE A 106 2.44 -7.14 12.31
N ILE A 107 1.23 -6.76 12.73
CA ILE A 107 1.01 -5.52 13.49
C ILE A 107 1.79 -5.54 14.80
N SER A 108 1.79 -6.66 15.54
CA SER A 108 2.56 -6.80 16.78
C SER A 108 4.07 -6.64 16.55
N GLY A 109 4.62 -7.23 15.48
CA GLY A 109 6.03 -7.11 15.14
C GLY A 109 6.43 -5.67 14.80
N ILE A 110 5.56 -4.95 14.09
CA ILE A 110 5.76 -3.52 13.78
C ILE A 110 5.73 -2.68 15.06
N ILE A 111 4.82 -2.95 15.99
CA ILE A 111 4.74 -2.25 17.27
C ILE A 111 6.02 -2.48 18.08
N VAL A 112 6.48 -3.73 18.19
CA VAL A 112 7.71 -4.06 18.93
C VAL A 112 8.93 -3.35 18.31
N LEU A 113 9.06 -3.36 16.97
CA LEU A 113 10.12 -2.62 16.27
C LEU A 113 10.05 -1.12 16.51
N SER A 114 8.85 -0.56 16.61
CA SER A 114 8.62 0.87 16.85
C SER A 114 8.86 1.28 18.30
N LEU A 115 8.75 0.37 19.28
CA LEU A 115 8.97 0.66 20.70
C LEU A 115 10.46 0.58 21.11
N ASN A 116 11.26 -0.16 20.35
CA ASN A 116 12.69 -0.37 20.63
C ASN A 116 13.60 0.75 20.04
N ASN A 117 13.02 1.85 19.55
CA ASN A 117 13.71 3.03 18.99
C ASN A 117 13.09 4.31 19.53
#